data_AF-A0A1X0VCA5-F1
#
_entry.id   AF-A0A1X0VCA5-F1
#
_cell.length_a   1.000
_cell.length_b   1.000
_cell.length_c   1.000
_cell.angle_alpha   90.00
_cell.angle_beta   90.00
_cell.angle_gamma   90.00
#
_symmetry.space_group_name_H-M   'P 1'
#
loop_
_entity.id
_entity.type
_entity.pdbx_description
1 polymer ?
#
loop_
_entity_poly.entity_id
_entity_poly.type
_entity_poly.pdbx_seq_one_letter_code
_entity_poly.pdbx_strand_id
1 'polypeptide(L)'
;MANVWTSRTIIKRYFSGMIDFGCELIAEDLERSNKYRYENTVFVQEIKRVLDEFCKQLTPELKDMYVSKYKENKPFTEFYNVVAPTGYIMALNKELNALTSKIERPKERLYA
;
A
#
# COMPACT_ATOMS: atom_id res chain seq x y z
N MET A 1 -12.57 -13.48 -9.00
CA MET A 1 -11.50 -12.85 -9.79
C MET A 1 -10.24 -12.84 -8.94
N ALA A 2 -9.19 -13.51 -9.38
CA ALA A 2 -7.95 -13.52 -8.61
C ALA A 2 -7.42 -12.08 -8.50
N ASN A 3 -7.15 -11.63 -7.28
CA ASN A 3 -6.62 -10.28 -7.03
C ASN A 3 -5.19 -10.22 -7.55
N VAL A 4 -4.90 -9.45 -8.60
CA VAL A 4 -3.51 -9.19 -9.00
C VAL A 4 -2.96 -8.13 -8.04
N TRP A 5 -1.90 -8.48 -7.29
CA TRP A 5 -1.14 -7.53 -6.48
C TRP A 5 -0.24 -6.70 -7.39
N THR A 6 -0.80 -5.61 -7.92
CA THR A 6 -0.09 -4.56 -8.64
C THR A 6 0.32 -3.46 -7.66
N SER A 7 1.36 -2.68 -7.98
CA SER A 7 1.75 -1.51 -7.17
C SER A 7 0.55 -0.61 -6.86
N ARG A 8 -0.31 -0.34 -7.85
CA ARG A 8 -1.52 0.46 -7.67
C ARG A 8 -2.51 -0.15 -6.68
N THR A 9 -2.73 -1.47 -6.72
CA THR A 9 -3.66 -2.14 -5.81
C THR A 9 -3.09 -2.23 -4.39
N ILE A 10 -1.77 -2.39 -4.24
CA ILE A 10 -1.08 -2.33 -2.94
C ILE A 10 -1.25 -0.95 -2.31
N ILE A 11 -0.90 0.11 -3.04
CA ILE A 11 -1.01 1.50 -2.55
C ILE A 11 -2.46 1.81 -2.17
N LYS A 12 -3.41 1.46 -3.05
CA LYS A 12 -4.83 1.70 -2.78
C LYS A 12 -5.29 1.00 -1.50
N ARG A 13 -4.92 -0.28 -1.31
CA ARG A 13 -5.31 -1.05 -0.12
C ARG A 13 -4.70 -0.50 1.16
N TYR A 14 -3.47 0.00 1.11
CA TYR A 14 -2.84 0.61 2.26
C TYR A 14 -3.56 1.89 2.69
N PHE A 15 -3.71 2.87 1.78
CA PHE A 15 -4.39 4.13 2.11
C PHE A 15 -5.89 3.99 2.36
N SER A 16 -6.51 2.87 1.96
CA SER A 16 -7.90 2.55 2.31
C SER A 16 -8.05 1.83 3.66
N GLY A 17 -6.96 1.52 4.37
CA GLY A 17 -6.97 0.77 5.64
C GLY A 17 -7.15 -0.75 5.50
N MET A 18 -7.14 -1.29 4.28
CA MET A 18 -7.32 -2.74 4.05
C MET A 18 -6.08 -3.55 4.42
N ILE A 19 -4.90 -2.93 4.45
CA ILE A 19 -3.67 -3.58 4.92
C ILE A 19 -3.68 -3.73 6.44
N ASP A 20 -4.14 -2.72 7.18
CA ASP A 20 -4.28 -2.80 8.64
C ASP A 20 -5.27 -3.89 9.05
N PHE A 21 -6.45 -3.91 8.40
CA PHE A 21 -7.43 -4.98 8.59
C PHE A 21 -6.84 -6.37 8.25
N GLY A 22 -6.02 -6.45 7.20
CA GLY A 22 -5.30 -7.68 6.86
C GLY A 22 -4.34 -8.13 7.96
N CYS A 23 -3.63 -7.19 8.60
CA CYS A 23 -2.76 -7.49 9.74
C CYS A 23 -3.54 -7.94 10.98
N GLU A 24 -4.69 -7.35 11.27
CA GLU A 24 -5.56 -7.73 12.38
C GLU A 24 -6.08 -9.17 12.21
N LEU A 25 -6.59 -9.50 11.03
CA LEU A 25 -7.02 -10.87 10.69
C LEU A 25 -5.90 -11.90 10.80
N ILE A 26 -4.66 -11.50 10.50
CA ILE A 26 -3.48 -12.37 10.68
C ILE A 26 -3.21 -12.62 12.16
N ALA A 27 -3.32 -11.58 13.00
CA ALA A 27 -3.06 -11.67 14.44
C ALA A 27 -4.11 -12.54 15.15
N GLU A 28 -5.38 -12.50 14.72
CA GLU A 28 -6.46 -13.31 15.30
C GLU A 28 -6.37 -14.81 14.93
N ASP A 29 -5.66 -15.17 13.86
CA ASP A 29 -5.64 -16.53 13.28
C ASP A 29 -4.29 -17.25 13.52
N LEU A 30 -3.59 -16.91 14.61
CA LEU A 30 -2.27 -17.45 15.00
C LEU A 30 -2.24 -18.99 15.19
N GLU A 31 -3.40 -19.65 15.31
CA GLU A 31 -3.49 -21.09 15.61
C GLU A 31 -3.46 -22.00 14.36
N ARG A 32 -3.61 -21.47 13.13
CA ARG A 32 -3.70 -22.31 11.92
C ARG A 32 -2.40 -22.29 11.09
N SER A 33 -1.55 -23.30 11.32
CA SER A 33 -0.31 -23.51 10.56
C SER A 33 -0.57 -23.83 9.07
N ASN A 34 -0.52 -22.81 8.23
CA ASN A 34 -0.57 -22.99 6.78
C ASN A 34 0.58 -22.18 6.14
N LYS A 35 1.55 -22.88 5.52
CA LYS A 35 2.73 -22.27 4.88
C LYS A 35 2.36 -21.21 3.83
N TYR A 36 1.23 -21.38 3.15
CA TYR A 36 0.70 -20.40 2.18
C TYR A 36 0.17 -19.12 2.84
N ARG A 37 -0.37 -19.24 4.05
CA ARG A 37 -0.73 -18.06 4.85
C ARG A 37 0.52 -17.34 5.30
N TYR A 38 1.58 -18.07 5.68
CA TYR A 38 2.84 -17.46 6.09
C TYR A 38 3.41 -16.52 5.02
N GLU A 39 3.52 -16.95 3.76
CA GLU A 39 4.01 -16.08 2.67
C GLU A 39 3.13 -14.84 2.45
N ASN A 40 1.80 -14.98 2.53
CA ASN A 40 0.89 -13.84 2.44
C ASN A 40 0.99 -12.92 3.66
N THR A 41 1.23 -13.48 4.86
CA THR A 41 1.37 -12.69 6.09
C THR A 41 2.64 -11.85 6.06
N VAL A 42 3.76 -12.46 5.66
CA VAL A 42 5.04 -11.76 5.47
C VAL A 42 4.88 -10.67 4.42
N PHE A 43 4.20 -10.96 3.31
CA PHE A 43 3.93 -9.97 2.27
C PHE A 43 3.10 -8.76 2.75
N VAL A 44 2.00 -8.99 3.47
CA VAL A 44 1.14 -7.91 4.00
C VAL A 44 1.88 -7.09 5.06
N GLN A 45 2.67 -7.73 5.92
CA GLN A 45 3.50 -7.05 6.91
C GLN A 45 4.61 -6.22 6.26
N GLU A 46 5.24 -6.73 5.19
CA GLU A 46 6.27 -5.99 4.45
C GLU A 46 5.68 -4.78 3.73
N ILE A 47 4.47 -4.91 3.14
CA ILE A 47 3.73 -3.76 2.59
C ILE A 47 3.53 -2.70 3.67
N LYS A 48 3.02 -3.09 4.84
CA LYS A 48 2.76 -2.16 5.93
C LYS A 48 4.04 -1.45 6.35
N ARG A 49 5.12 -2.21 6.56
CA ARG A 49 6.42 -1.66 6.96
C ARG A 49 6.96 -0.64 5.96
N VAL A 50 7.04 -1.00 4.68
CA VAL A 50 7.62 -0.13 3.64
C VAL A 50 6.79 1.15 3.48
N LEU A 51 5.47 1.03 3.50
CA LEU A 51 4.59 2.18 3.35
C LEU A 51 4.49 3.04 4.62
N ASP A 52 4.59 2.45 5.81
CA ASP A 52 4.69 3.18 7.07
C ASP A 52 6.00 3.99 7.13
N GLU A 53 7.13 3.42 6.69
CA GLU A 53 8.40 4.13 6.60
C GLU A 53 8.32 5.30 5.62
N PHE A 54 7.69 5.12 4.46
CA PHE A 54 7.42 6.21 3.51
C PHE A 54 6.50 7.28 4.13
N CYS A 55 5.42 6.87 4.79
CA CYS A 55 4.49 7.80 5.44
C CYS A 55 5.09 8.57 6.60
N LYS A 56 6.12 8.06 7.29
CA LYS A 56 6.86 8.80 8.32
C LYS A 56 7.68 9.97 7.75
N GLN A 57 8.06 9.90 6.48
CA GLN A 57 8.82 10.97 5.80
C GLN A 57 7.90 12.05 5.23
N LEU A 58 6.60 11.78 5.13
CA LEU A 58 5.61 12.70 4.57
C LEU A 58 5.06 13.65 5.64
N THR A 59 4.73 14.87 5.21
CA THR A 59 3.96 15.80 6.05
C THR A 59 2.50 15.34 6.18
N PRO A 60 1.77 15.77 7.22
CA PRO A 60 0.36 15.43 7.39
C PRO A 60 -0.50 15.76 6.17
N GLU A 61 -0.24 16.90 5.52
CA GLU A 61 -1.00 17.37 4.35
C GLU A 61 -0.80 16.46 3.13
N LEU A 62 0.41 15.95 2.94
CA LEU A 62 0.71 14.99 1.87
C LEU A 62 0.07 13.63 2.16
N LYS A 63 0.05 13.21 3.42
CA LYS A 63 -0.62 11.98 3.84
C LYS A 63 -2.11 12.05 3.56
N ASP A 64 -2.75 13.18 3.90
CA ASP A 64 -4.17 13.41 3.64
C ASP A 64 -4.46 13.45 2.13
N MET A 65 -3.59 14.07 1.33
CA MET A 65 -3.68 14.00 -0.13
C MET A 65 -3.72 12.54 -0.63
N TYR A 66 -2.84 11.69 -0.13
CA TYR A 66 -2.81 10.28 -0.52
C TYR A 66 -4.07 9.52 -0.08
N VAL A 67 -4.57 9.78 1.12
CA VAL A 67 -5.85 9.22 1.59
C VAL A 67 -6.99 9.67 0.68
N SER A 68 -7.14 10.97 0.40
CA SER A 68 -8.16 11.49 -0.52
C SER A 68 -8.02 10.91 -1.92
N LYS A 69 -6.79 10.72 -2.43
CA LYS A 69 -6.55 10.10 -3.74
C LYS A 69 -7.06 8.67 -3.78
N TYR A 70 -6.70 7.84 -2.80
CA TYR A 70 -6.87 6.40 -2.89
C TYR A 70 -8.17 5.89 -2.25
N LYS A 71 -8.69 6.61 -1.25
CA LYS A 71 -9.97 6.33 -0.59
C LYS A 71 -11.14 7.02 -1.28
N GLU A 72 -11.02 8.31 -1.58
CA GLU A 72 -12.10 9.12 -2.18
C GLU A 72 -12.00 9.22 -3.72
N ASN A 73 -10.93 8.68 -4.31
CA ASN A 73 -10.69 8.67 -5.75
C ASN A 73 -10.48 10.06 -6.38
N LYS A 74 -10.14 11.08 -5.59
CA LYS A 74 -9.86 12.45 -6.08
C LYS A 74 -8.64 12.48 -7.02
N PRO A 75 -8.61 13.31 -8.06
CA PRO A 75 -7.44 13.42 -8.94
C PRO A 75 -6.29 14.19 -8.27
N PHE A 76 -5.02 13.84 -8.61
CA PHE A 76 -3.85 14.55 -8.06
C PHE A 76 -3.79 16.03 -8.47
N THR A 77 -4.43 16.37 -9.59
CA THR A 77 -4.49 17.75 -10.12
C THR A 77 -5.11 18.74 -9.15
N GLU A 78 -5.99 18.30 -8.26
CA GLU A 78 -6.60 19.15 -7.22
C GLU A 78 -5.61 19.56 -6.12
N PHE A 79 -4.50 18.85 -5.97
CA PHE A 79 -3.53 19.07 -4.89
C PHE A 79 -2.24 19.75 -5.38
N TYR A 80 -2.06 19.84 -6.70
CA TYR A 80 -0.90 20.48 -7.33
C TYR A 80 -0.82 21.96 -6.97
N ASN A 81 0.33 22.37 -6.44
CA ASN A 81 0.60 23.74 -5.95
C ASN A 81 -0.31 24.20 -4.81
N VAL A 82 -1.15 23.32 -4.26
CA VAL A 82 -1.96 23.56 -3.06
C VAL A 82 -1.30 22.91 -1.85
N VAL A 83 -1.05 21.59 -1.94
CA VAL A 83 -0.41 20.82 -0.88
C VAL A 83 1.11 20.86 -1.00
N ALA A 84 1.62 20.72 -2.24
CA ALA A 84 3.03 20.83 -2.55
C ALA A 84 3.24 21.15 -4.05
N PRO A 85 4.44 21.60 -4.45
CA PRO A 85 4.75 21.81 -5.86
C PRO A 85 4.53 20.54 -6.68
N THR A 86 3.98 20.68 -7.90
CA THR A 86 3.67 19.54 -8.77
C THR A 86 4.86 18.60 -8.97
N GLY A 87 6.06 19.14 -9.19
CA GLY A 87 7.28 18.35 -9.36
C GLY A 87 7.63 17.49 -8.15
N TYR A 88 7.34 17.99 -6.94
CA TYR A 88 7.57 17.27 -5.70
C TYR A 88 6.57 16.11 -5.53
N ILE A 89 5.28 16.35 -5.80
CA ILE A 89 4.24 15.31 -5.78
C ILE A 89 4.54 14.20 -6.81
N MET A 90 5.02 14.58 -8.01
CA MET A 90 5.44 13.61 -9.02
C MET A 90 6.65 12.79 -8.59
N ALA A 91 7.64 13.40 -7.94
CA ALA A 91 8.81 12.70 -7.41
C ALA A 91 8.40 11.68 -6.34
N LEU A 92 7.57 12.09 -5.37
CA LEU A 92 7.03 11.21 -4.34
C LEU A 92 6.21 10.05 -4.93
N ASN A 93 5.38 10.32 -5.94
CA ASN A 93 4.62 9.27 -6.61
C ASN A 93 5.52 8.26 -7.33
N LYS A 94 6.63 8.73 -7.92
CA LYS A 94 7.62 7.86 -8.56
C LYS A 94 8.34 7.00 -7.52
N GLU A 95 8.73 7.60 -6.39
CA GLU A 95 9.35 6.90 -5.27
C GLU A 95 8.41 5.83 -4.69
N LEU A 96 7.16 6.17 -4.42
CA LEU A 96 6.14 5.25 -3.92
C LEU A 96 5.94 4.05 -4.86
N ASN A 97 5.88 4.28 -6.18
CA ASN A 97 5.79 3.19 -7.15
C ASN A 97 7.06 2.33 -7.20
N ALA A 98 8.24 2.94 -7.03
CA ALA A 98 9.52 2.23 -6.99
C ALA A 98 9.68 1.40 -5.69
N LEU A 99 9.19 1.89 -4.56
CA LEU A 99 9.17 1.14 -3.30
C LEU A 99 8.25 -0.08 -3.43
N THR A 100 7.03 0.13 -3.91
CA THR A 100 6.05 -0.96 -4.06
C THR A 100 6.40 -1.95 -5.16
N SER A 101 7.22 -1.60 -6.15
CA SER A 101 7.71 -2.55 -7.15
C SER A 101 8.81 -3.46 -6.63
N LYS A 102 9.55 -3.04 -5.59
CA LYS A 102 10.60 -3.84 -4.95
C LYS A 102 10.08 -4.87 -3.95
N ILE A 103 8.84 -4.74 -3.50
CA ILE A 103 8.22 -5.70 -2.58
C ILE A 103 8.06 -7.04 -3.31
N GLU A 104 8.70 -8.09 -2.81
CA GLU A 104 8.59 -9.44 -3.36
C GLU A 104 7.14 -9.90 -3.29
N ARG A 105 6.58 -10.27 -4.44
CA ARG A 105 5.19 -10.73 -4.53
C ARG A 105 5.15 -12.23 -4.22
N PRO A 106 4.12 -12.70 -3.49
CA PRO A 106 3.94 -14.13 -3.26
C PRO A 106 3.85 -14.87 -4.60
N LYS A 107 4.61 -15.97 -4.73
CA LYS A 107 4.95 -16.57 -6.03
C LYS A 107 3.79 -17.33 -6.71
N GLU A 108 2.68 -17.63 -6.05
CA GLU A 108 1.62 -18.44 -6.69
C GLU A 108 0.18 -17.95 -6.46
N ARG A 109 -0.50 -17.75 -7.60
CA ARG A 109 -1.86 -18.25 -7.78
C ARG A 109 -1.76 -19.71 -8.20
N LEU A 110 -2.32 -20.63 -7.43
CA LEU A 110 -2.77 -21.92 -7.95
C LEU A 110 -4.20 -22.17 -7.46
N TYR A 111 -5.13 -21.42 -8.04
CA TYR A 111 -6.38 -22.06 -8.44
C TYR A 111 -6.31 -22.15 -9.97
N ALA A 112 -5.81 -23.29 -10.44
CA ALA A 112 -6.20 -23.87 -11.72
C ALA A 112 -7.43 -24.73 -11.45
#